data_AF-A0A955P3Q3-F1
#
_entry.id   AF-A0A955P3Q3-F1
#
_cell.length_a   1.000
_cell.length_b   1.000
_cell.length_c   1.000
_cell.angle_alpha   90.00
_cell.angle_beta   90.00
_cell.angle_gamma   90.00
#
_symmetry.space_group_name_H-M   'P 1'
#
loop_
_entity.id
_entity.type
_entity.pdbx_description
1 polymer ?
#
loop_
_entity_poly.entity_id
_entity_poly.type
_entity_poly.pdbx_seq_one_letter_code
_entity_poly.pdbx_strand_id
1 'polypeptide(L)'
;SDLGQGLGSPPFQELMAQLDSPEGMMARLEEVDYLKMDQWMVQDFCNILLHAGEIQTCTQGLSSEELERVHLVPIDSLQSGLERAFATQGPNATVAALPDGPYVIAQVAEGMLS
;
A
#
# COMPACT_ATOMS: atom_id res chain seq x y z
N SER A 1 -10.79 -3.08 -0.38
CA SER A 1 -10.77 -4.34 -1.13
C SER A 1 -11.08 -5.46 -0.17
N ASP A 2 -11.88 -6.46 -0.54
CA ASP A 2 -12.21 -7.59 0.34
C ASP A 2 -11.12 -8.69 0.37
N LEU A 3 -10.17 -8.64 -0.58
CA LEU A 3 -9.05 -9.58 -0.76
C LEU A 3 -9.46 -11.07 -0.67
N GLY A 4 -10.69 -11.41 -1.05
CA GLY A 4 -11.25 -12.75 -0.84
C GLY A 4 -10.60 -13.86 -1.70
N GLN A 5 -9.77 -13.50 -2.68
CA GLN A 5 -9.00 -14.43 -3.52
C GLN A 5 -7.51 -14.47 -3.11
N GLY A 6 -7.17 -13.91 -1.95
CA GLY A 6 -5.81 -13.81 -1.47
C GLY A 6 -5.04 -12.62 -2.05
N LEU A 7 -3.71 -12.67 -1.89
CA LEU A 7 -2.81 -11.55 -2.19
C LEU A 7 -2.66 -11.25 -3.69
N GLY A 8 -2.87 -12.25 -4.55
CA GLY A 8 -2.71 -12.09 -6.00
C GLY A 8 -2.22 -13.36 -6.68
N SER A 9 -1.59 -13.20 -7.85
CA SER A 9 -1.03 -14.30 -8.64
C SER A 9 0.13 -14.99 -7.91
N PRO A 10 0.45 -16.27 -8.20
CA PRO A 10 1.63 -16.93 -7.64
C PRO A 10 2.97 -16.18 -7.90
N PRO A 11 3.26 -15.65 -9.11
CA PRO A 11 4.46 -14.85 -9.33
C PRO A 11 4.53 -13.59 -8.47
N PHE A 12 3.39 -12.90 -8.28
CA PHE A 12 3.33 -11.76 -7.38
C PHE A 12 3.65 -12.18 -5.94
N GLN A 13 3.01 -13.27 -5.45
CA GLN A 13 3.28 -13.80 -4.12
C GLN A 13 4.76 -14.20 -3.94
N GLU A 14 5.40 -14.79 -4.95
CA GLU A 14 6.82 -15.13 -4.93
C GLU A 14 7.72 -13.90 -4.79
N LEU A 15 7.40 -12.79 -5.49
CA LEU A 15 8.14 -11.54 -5.37
C LEU A 15 7.88 -10.85 -4.02
N MET A 16 6.63 -10.85 -3.55
CA MET A 16 6.25 -10.30 -2.25
C MET A 16 6.92 -11.05 -1.09
N ALA A 17 7.11 -12.37 -1.20
CA ALA A 17 7.84 -13.16 -0.22
C ALA A 17 9.33 -12.80 -0.12
N GLN A 18 9.87 -12.07 -1.11
CA GLN A 18 11.25 -11.59 -1.14
C GLN A 18 11.36 -10.12 -0.71
N LEU A 19 10.24 -9.47 -0.36
CA LEU A 19 10.18 -8.07 0.05
C LEU A 19 10.59 -7.92 1.51
N ASP A 20 11.89 -7.89 1.77
CA ASP A 20 12.43 -7.60 3.11
C ASP A 20 12.32 -6.10 3.45
N SER A 21 12.63 -5.24 2.47
CA SER A 21 12.47 -3.79 2.55
C SER A 21 12.10 -3.20 1.18
N PRO A 22 11.29 -2.13 1.12
CA PRO A 22 10.97 -1.45 -0.13
C PRO A 22 12.21 -0.95 -0.88
N GLU A 23 13.19 -0.37 -0.18
CA GLU A 23 14.44 0.13 -0.77
C GLU A 23 15.27 -1.00 -1.39
N GLY A 24 15.43 -2.10 -0.66
CA GLY A 24 16.19 -3.26 -1.15
C GLY A 24 15.51 -3.93 -2.34
N MET A 25 14.18 -4.01 -2.34
CA MET A 25 13.43 -4.52 -3.47
C MET A 25 13.57 -3.59 -4.68
N MET A 26 13.38 -2.28 -4.52
CA MET A 26 13.53 -1.31 -5.62
C MET A 26 14.92 -1.39 -6.28
N ALA A 27 15.99 -1.44 -5.47
CA ALA A 27 17.35 -1.58 -5.98
C ALA A 27 17.54 -2.86 -6.82
N ARG A 28 16.93 -3.96 -6.38
CA ARG A 28 16.96 -5.23 -7.10
C ARG A 28 16.14 -5.21 -8.38
N LEU A 29 14.98 -4.56 -8.37
CA LEU A 29 14.10 -4.44 -9.54
C LEU A 29 14.70 -3.55 -10.65
N GLU A 30 15.67 -2.69 -10.32
CA GLU A 30 16.38 -1.82 -11.27
C GLU A 30 17.58 -2.49 -11.95
N GLU A 31 17.96 -3.70 -11.54
CA GLU A 31 19.03 -4.47 -12.17
C GLU A 31 18.66 -4.80 -13.63
N VAL A 32 19.56 -4.49 -14.57
CA VAL A 32 19.31 -4.57 -16.03
C VAL A 32 18.82 -5.96 -16.49
N ASP A 33 19.31 -7.02 -15.85
CA ASP A 33 18.96 -8.41 -16.19
C ASP A 33 17.88 -9.00 -15.27
N TYR A 34 17.26 -8.19 -14.42
CA TYR A 34 16.18 -8.62 -13.53
C TYR A 34 14.80 -8.39 -14.17
N LEU A 35 14.29 -9.44 -14.79
CA LEU A 35 12.97 -9.47 -15.42
C LEU A 35 12.14 -10.62 -14.85
N LYS A 36 11.08 -10.26 -14.12
CA LYS A 36 10.12 -11.22 -13.56
C LYS A 36 8.69 -10.85 -13.95
N MET A 37 7.84 -11.86 -14.07
CA MET A 37 6.40 -11.64 -14.22
C MET A 37 5.87 -10.91 -12.98
N ASP A 38 4.96 -9.95 -13.18
CA ASP A 38 4.38 -9.10 -12.12
C ASP A 38 5.36 -8.20 -11.35
N GLN A 39 6.61 -8.05 -11.82
CA GLN A 39 7.60 -7.14 -11.25
C GLN A 39 7.10 -5.69 -11.13
N TRP A 40 6.40 -5.21 -12.16
CA TRP A 40 5.88 -3.84 -12.18
C TRP A 40 4.91 -3.57 -11.03
N MET A 41 4.13 -4.57 -10.63
CA MET A 41 3.13 -4.46 -9.55
C MET A 41 3.84 -4.32 -8.19
N VAL A 42 4.91 -5.09 -7.99
CA VAL A 42 5.74 -4.98 -6.78
C VAL A 42 6.51 -3.66 -6.75
N GLN A 43 7.00 -3.19 -7.90
CA GLN A 43 7.66 -1.88 -8.01
C GLN A 43 6.71 -0.74 -7.61
N ASP A 44 5.47 -0.76 -8.13
CA ASP A 44 4.46 0.24 -7.77
C ASP A 44 4.11 0.17 -6.28
N PHE A 45 3.93 -1.04 -5.74
CA PHE A 45 3.68 -1.23 -4.32
C PHE A 45 4.83 -0.72 -3.43
N CYS A 46 6.09 -0.98 -3.80
CA CYS A 46 7.26 -0.46 -3.10
C CYS A 46 7.31 1.07 -3.13
N ASN A 47 6.99 1.69 -4.27
CA ASN A 47 6.86 3.14 -4.37
C ASN A 47 5.82 3.69 -3.38
N ILE A 48 4.69 3.01 -3.19
CA ILE A 48 3.69 3.43 -2.20
C ILE A 48 4.26 3.30 -0.77
N LEU A 49 4.87 2.16 -0.43
CA LEU A 49 5.44 1.93 0.90
C LEU A 49 6.48 2.98 1.29
N LEU A 50 7.32 3.41 0.34
CA LEU A 50 8.35 4.42 0.56
C LEU A 50 7.80 5.82 0.89
N HIS A 51 6.56 6.13 0.49
CA HIS A 51 6.02 7.50 0.56
C HIS A 51 4.77 7.64 1.45
N ALA A 52 4.00 6.57 1.64
CA ALA A 52 2.72 6.62 2.34
C ALA A 52 2.86 6.67 3.88
N GLY A 53 4.00 6.24 4.43
CA GLY A 53 4.17 6.06 5.87
C GLY A 53 3.52 4.75 6.35
N GLU A 54 2.25 4.81 6.74
CA GLU A 54 1.50 3.62 7.19
C GLU A 54 0.33 3.32 6.25
N ILE A 55 0.27 2.10 5.71
CA ILE A 55 -0.86 1.65 4.89
C ILE A 55 -1.74 0.73 5.73
N GLN A 56 -2.86 1.26 6.20
CA GLN A 56 -3.81 0.49 6.99
C GLN A 56 -4.82 -0.22 6.09
N THR A 57 -5.09 -1.50 6.37
CA THR A 57 -5.96 -2.35 5.56
C THR A 57 -7.04 -3.01 6.41
N CYS A 58 -8.30 -2.71 6.07
CA CYS A 58 -9.49 -3.36 6.63
C CYS A 58 -10.00 -4.40 5.63
N THR A 59 -9.91 -5.68 5.97
CA THR A 59 -10.33 -6.78 5.09
C THR A 59 -10.73 -8.03 5.89
N GLN A 60 -11.48 -8.94 5.27
CA GLN A 60 -11.79 -10.27 5.80
C GLN A 60 -11.15 -11.39 4.97
N GLY A 61 -10.53 -11.06 3.83
CA GLY A 61 -9.95 -12.04 2.91
C GLY A 61 -8.52 -12.46 3.23
N LEU A 62 -7.83 -11.75 4.13
CA LEU A 62 -6.48 -12.07 4.61
C LEU A 62 -6.42 -11.94 6.13
N SER A 63 -5.62 -12.79 6.75
CA SER A 63 -5.29 -12.69 8.17
C SER A 63 -4.36 -11.50 8.45
N SER A 64 -4.32 -11.08 9.72
CA SER A 64 -3.39 -10.04 10.18
C SER A 64 -1.94 -10.40 9.89
N GLU A 65 -1.54 -11.66 10.08
CA GLU A 65 -0.19 -12.13 9.78
C GLU A 65 0.14 -12.04 8.28
N GLU A 66 -0.81 -12.37 7.40
CA GLU A 66 -0.62 -12.23 5.96
C GLU A 66 -0.47 -10.78 5.53
N LEU A 67 -1.22 -9.86 6.13
CA LEU A 67 -1.11 -8.41 5.88
C LEU A 67 0.24 -7.87 6.36
N GLU A 68 0.66 -8.23 7.58
CA GLU A 68 1.91 -7.78 8.17
C GLU A 68 3.13 -8.27 7.36
N ARG A 69 3.09 -9.49 6.83
CA ARG A 69 4.14 -10.03 5.94
C ARG A 69 4.34 -9.21 4.66
N VAL A 70 3.34 -8.44 4.24
CA VAL A 70 3.41 -7.56 3.07
C VAL A 70 3.45 -6.07 3.45
N HIS A 71 3.90 -5.76 4.68
CA HIS A 71 4.08 -4.40 5.18
C HIS A 71 2.79 -3.58 5.28
N LEU A 72 1.64 -4.24 5.40
CA LEU A 72 0.35 -3.61 5.64
C LEU A 72 -0.03 -3.70 7.12
N VAL A 73 -0.70 -2.67 7.64
CA VAL A 73 -1.18 -2.65 9.02
C VAL A 73 -2.64 -3.10 9.07
N PRO A 74 -2.96 -4.23 9.71
CA PRO A 74 -4.34 -4.70 9.85
C PRO A 74 -5.14 -3.74 10.74
N ILE A 75 -6.37 -3.43 10.33
CA ILE A 75 -7.34 -2.69 11.12
C ILE A 75 -8.71 -3.38 11.09
N ASP A 76 -9.42 -3.35 12.21
CA ASP A 76 -10.72 -4.03 12.33
C ASP A 76 -11.88 -3.22 11.74
N SER A 77 -11.70 -1.91 11.60
CA SER A 77 -12.70 -1.01 11.05
C SER A 77 -12.07 0.29 10.53
N LEU A 78 -12.79 1.00 9.66
CA LEU A 78 -12.39 2.34 9.24
C LEU A 78 -12.27 3.32 10.42
N GLN A 79 -13.17 3.20 11.41
CA GLN A 79 -13.17 4.06 12.60
C GLN A 79 -11.89 3.91 13.42
N SER A 80 -11.49 2.67 13.73
CA SER A 80 -10.24 2.41 14.43
C SER A 80 -9.02 2.87 13.64
N GLY A 81 -9.08 2.79 12.30
CA GLY A 81 -8.00 3.27 11.46
C GLY A 81 -7.86 4.79 11.48
N LEU A 82 -8.98 5.52 11.40
CA LEU A 82 -9.01 6.97 11.54
C LEU A 82 -8.50 7.42 12.91
N GLU A 83 -8.92 6.77 14.00
CA GLU A 83 -8.44 7.07 15.35
C GLU A 83 -6.92 6.93 15.48
N ARG A 84 -6.35 5.85 14.92
CA ARG A 84 -4.90 5.62 14.87
C ARG A 84 -4.18 6.69 14.04
N ALA A 85 -4.74 7.04 12.88
CA ALA A 85 -4.17 8.06 12.00
C ALA A 85 -4.14 9.43 12.70
N PHE A 86 -5.24 9.84 13.35
CA PHE A 86 -5.29 11.12 14.09
C PHE A 86 -4.37 11.13 15.32
N ALA A 87 -4.17 9.99 15.98
CA ALA A 87 -3.20 9.89 17.07
C ALA A 87 -1.76 10.15 16.60
N THR A 88 -1.44 9.79 15.35
CA THR A 88 -0.09 9.91 14.78
C THR A 88 0.14 11.25 14.07
N GLN A 89 -0.85 11.70 13.27
CA GLN A 89 -0.78 12.90 12.44
C GLN A 89 -1.29 14.17 13.15
N GLY A 90 -1.98 13.99 14.27
CA GLY A 90 -2.61 15.06 15.06
C GLY A 90 -4.12 15.18 14.83
N PRO A 91 -4.86 15.70 15.83
CA PRO A 91 -6.33 15.71 15.83
C PRO A 91 -6.94 16.64 14.77
N ASN A 92 -6.15 17.53 14.17
CA ASN A 92 -6.59 18.48 13.14
C ASN A 92 -6.16 18.04 11.72
N ALA A 93 -5.69 16.81 11.53
CA ALA A 93 -5.32 16.32 10.21
C ALA A 93 -6.54 16.34 9.27
N THR A 94 -6.32 16.70 8.01
CA THR A 94 -7.36 16.70 6.99
C THR A 94 -7.47 15.32 6.35
N VAL A 95 -8.71 14.86 6.10
CA VAL A 95 -8.97 13.57 5.46
C VAL A 95 -9.51 13.79 4.05
N ALA A 96 -8.87 13.16 3.07
CA ALA A 96 -9.40 13.01 1.72
C ALA A 96 -10.03 11.61 1.58
N ALA A 97 -11.27 11.54 1.09
CA ALA A 97 -11.98 10.28 0.90
C ALA A 97 -12.18 10.00 -0.60
N LEU A 98 -11.77 8.80 -1.05
CA LEU A 98 -11.95 8.31 -2.41
C LEU A 98 -12.74 6.98 -2.40
N PRO A 99 -14.08 7.01 -2.39
CA PRO A 99 -14.90 5.80 -2.24
C PRO A 99 -14.69 4.75 -3.35
N ASP A 100 -14.53 5.22 -4.58
CA ASP A 100 -14.36 4.38 -5.79
C ASP A 100 -12.94 4.52 -6.34
N GLY A 101 -11.93 4.30 -5.49
CA GLY A 101 -10.50 4.53 -5.79
C GLY A 101 -10.04 4.14 -7.20
N PRO A 102 -10.33 2.92 -7.70
CA PRO A 102 -9.92 2.49 -9.05
C PRO A 102 -10.51 3.30 -10.21
N TYR A 103 -11.55 4.09 -9.96
CA TYR A 103 -12.27 4.88 -10.96
C TYR A 103 -12.02 6.39 -10.82
N VAL A 104 -11.08 6.80 -9.97
CA VAL A 104 -10.77 8.21 -9.71
C VAL A 104 -9.33 8.51 -10.10
N ILE A 105 -9.13 9.63 -10.82
CA ILE A 105 -7.81 10.20 -11.07
C ILE A 105 -7.69 11.45 -10.18
N ALA A 106 -6.81 11.40 -9.19
CA ALA A 106 -6.53 12.53 -8.33
C ALA A 106 -5.57 13.51 -9.02
N GLN A 107 -5.81 14.81 -8.87
CA GLN A 107 -4.94 15.87 -9.34
C GLN A 107 -4.52 16.73 -8.15
N VAL A 108 -3.24 17.11 -8.09
CA VAL A 108 -2.77 18.12 -7.14
C VAL A 108 -3.40 19.45 -7.53
N ALA A 109 -4.02 20.14 -6.58
CA ALA A 109 -4.52 21.48 -6.82
C ALA A 109 -3.35 22.35 -7.29
N GLU A 110 -3.48 22.99 -8.45
CA GLU A 110 -2.52 24.01 -8.85
C GLU A 110 -2.47 25.05 -7.74
N GLY A 111 -1.27 25.28 -7.19
CA GLY A 111 -1.11 26.27 -6.14
C GLY A 111 -1.70 27.58 -6.63
N MET A 112 -2.59 28.19 -5.85
CA MET A 112 -2.96 29.59 -6.05
C MET A 112 -1.64 30.36 -6.00
N LEU A 113 -1.11 30.72 -7.17
CA LEU A 113 -0.06 31.72 -7.30
C LEU A 113 -0.65 33.00 -6.70
N SER A 114 -0.32 33.25 -5.44
CA SER A 114 -0.52 34.54 -4.78
C SER A 114 0.61 35.50 -5.10
#